data_AF-A0A3C0JB01-F1
#
_entry.id   AF-A0A3C0JB01-F1
#
_cell.length_a   1.000
_cell.length_b   1.000
_cell.length_c   1.000
_cell.angle_alpha   90.00
_cell.angle_beta   90.00
_cell.angle_gamma   90.00
#
_symmetry.space_group_name_H-M   'P 1'
#
loop_
_entity.id
_entity.type
_entity.pdbx_description
1 polymer ?
#
loop_
_entity_poly.entity_id
_entity_poly.type
_entity_poly.pdbx_seq_one_letter_code
_entity_poly.pdbx_strand_id
1 'polypeptide(L)' 'MATAWPILGFLSHSVVCWWVVFRDGAEVIEGWRSVIFFDLWAWLLDAEQLRLYAVISWLAAAVMLGIHLLA' A
#
# COMPACT_ATOMS: atom_id res chain seq x y z
N MET A 1 1.94 14.10 -22.76
CA MET A 1 3.26 14.17 -22.08
C MET A 1 3.11 13.42 -20.77
N ALA A 2 3.71 12.23 -20.63
CA ALA A 2 3.66 11.50 -19.37
C ALA A 2 4.30 12.36 -18.28
N THR A 3 3.52 12.76 -17.29
CA THR A 3 4.05 13.51 -16.15
C THR A 3 4.88 12.53 -15.31
N ALA A 4 6.08 12.94 -14.88
CA ALA A 4 6.94 12.07 -14.06
C ALA A 4 6.35 11.79 -12.66
N TRP A 5 5.42 12.65 -12.23
CA TRP A 5 4.78 12.63 -10.93
C TRP A 5 4.00 11.33 -10.60
N PRO A 6 3.06 10.84 -11.44
CA PRO A 6 2.36 9.57 -11.21
C PRO A 6 3.29 8.36 -11.17
N ILE A 7 4.39 8.39 -11.94
CA ILE A 7 5.38 7.31 -11.94
C ILE A 7 6.13 7.30 -10.60
N LEU A 8 6.59 8.45 -10.13
CA LEU A 8 7.26 8.56 -8.82
C LEU A 8 6.34 8.17 -7.66
N GLY A 9 5.07 8.58 -7.70
CA GLY A 9 4.07 8.20 -6.72
C GLY A 9 3.78 6.69 -6.72
N PHE A 10 3.73 6.07 -7.90
CA PHE A 10 3.58 4.62 -7.99
C PHE A 10 4.83 3.87 -7.49
N LEU A 11 6.04 4.38 -7.75
CA LEU A 11 7.28 3.77 -7.27
C LEU A 11 7.36 3.82 -5.74
N SER A 12 7.07 4.96 -5.11
CA SER A 12 7.05 5.05 -3.65
C SER A 12 5.97 4.16 -3.03
N HIS A 13 4.76 4.15 -3.60
CA HIS A 13 3.69 3.23 -3.19
C HIS A 13 4.11 1.76 -3.34
N SER A 14 4.77 1.40 -4.44
CA SER A 14 5.27 0.04 -4.68
C SER A 14 6.32 -0.39 -3.66
N VAL A 15 7.20 0.51 -3.23
CA VAL A 15 8.18 0.24 -2.17
C VAL A 15 7.46 -0.04 -0.84
N VAL A 16 6.43 0.73 -0.51
CA VAL A 16 5.63 0.50 0.70
C VAL A 16 4.88 -0.84 0.62
N CYS A 17 4.17 -1.11 -0.48
CA CYS A 17 3.48 -2.39 -0.68
C CYS A 17 4.45 -3.58 -0.65
N TRP A 18 5.62 -3.46 -1.27
CA TRP A 18 6.65 -4.49 -1.22
C TRP A 18 7.13 -4.76 0.21
N TRP A 19 7.38 -3.70 0.99
CA TRP A 19 7.75 -3.82 2.40
C TRP A 19 6.64 -4.46 3.25
N VAL A 20 5.37 -4.12 2.98
CA VAL A 20 4.23 -4.70 3.70
C VAL A 20 4.03 -6.19 3.35
N VAL A 21 4.22 -6.58 2.10
CA VAL A 21 3.94 -7.95 1.60
C VAL A 21 5.08 -8.93 1.87
N PHE A 22 6.33 -8.52 1.62
CA PHE A 22 7.49 -9.44 1.61
C PHE A 22 8.42 -9.30 2.81
N ARG A 23 8.25 -8.26 3.62
CA ARG A 23 9.04 -8.02 4.83
C ARG A 23 8.09 -7.94 6.02
N ASP A 24 8.62 -7.44 7.13
CA ASP A 24 7.90 -7.30 8.38
C ASP A 24 6.96 -6.08 8.38
N GLY A 25 6.67 -5.45 7.22
CA GLY A 25 5.88 -4.22 7.19
C GLY A 25 4.46 -4.39 7.70
N ALA A 26 3.82 -5.53 7.42
CA ALA A 26 2.49 -5.82 7.97
C ALA A 26 2.52 -5.95 9.51
N GLU A 27 3.53 -6.64 10.05
CA GLU A 27 3.73 -6.87 11.49
C GLU A 27 4.18 -5.59 12.21
N VAL A 28 4.95 -4.74 11.55
CA VAL A 28 5.34 -3.41 12.05
C VAL A 28 4.13 -2.48 12.10
N ILE A 29 3.26 -2.48 11.08
CA ILE A 29 2.03 -1.67 11.08
C ILE A 29 1.07 -2.16 12.16
N GLU A 30 0.90 -3.47 12.30
CA GLU A 30 0.13 -4.09 13.38
C GLU A 30 0.72 -3.80 14.78
N GLY A 31 2.05 -3.82 14.91
CA GLY A 31 2.75 -3.50 16.15
C GLY A 31 2.70 -2.01 16.51
N TRP A 32 2.85 -1.11 15.53
CA TRP A 32 2.70 0.34 15.71
C TRP A 32 1.27 0.74 16.05
N ARG A 33 0.29 -0.03 15.57
CA ARG A 33 -1.12 0.11 15.94
C ARG A 33 -1.38 -0.17 17.43
N SER A 34 -0.54 -0.96 18.11
CA SER A 34 -0.61 -1.13 19.58
C SER A 34 -0.13 0.11 20.36
N VAL A 35 0.69 0.96 19.73
CA VAL A 35 1.30 2.15 20.35
C VAL A 35 0.49 3.42 20.06
N ILE A 36 -0.22 3.47 18.94
CA ILE A 36 -0.95 4.65 18.46
C ILE A 36 -2.46 4.35 18.48
N PHE A 37 -3.08 4.57 19.65
CA PHE A 37 -4.50 4.39 19.93
C PHE A 37 -5.37 5.44 19.20
N PHE A 38 -5.54 5.41 17.87
CA PHE A 38 -6.50 6.28 17.17
C PHE A 38 -7.10 5.64 15.90
N ASP A 39 -8.44 5.63 15.88
CA ASP A 39 -9.39 5.53 14.75
C ASP A 39 -9.95 4.15 14.30
N LEU A 40 -11.29 4.11 14.17
CA LEU A 40 -12.18 2.94 14.25
C LEU A 40 -12.23 2.04 13.00
N TRP A 41 -11.66 2.43 11.86
CA TRP A 41 -11.81 1.71 10.59
C TRP A 41 -10.63 0.79 10.22
N ALA A 42 -9.42 1.08 10.70
CA ALA A 42 -8.27 0.19 10.56
C ALA A 42 -8.24 -0.93 11.61
N TRP A 43 -9.27 -1.01 12.47
CA TRP A 43 -9.33 -1.87 13.64
C TRP A 43 -9.50 -3.38 13.33
N LEU A 44 -9.93 -3.77 12.12
CA LEU A 44 -10.31 -5.16 11.88
C LEU A 44 -9.29 -6.02 11.15
N LEU A 45 -8.23 -5.42 10.59
CA LEU A 45 -7.31 -6.11 9.69
C LEU A 45 -6.08 -6.62 10.47
N ASP A 46 -5.98 -7.93 10.63
CA ASP A 46 -4.76 -8.62 11.08
C ASP A 46 -3.62 -8.46 10.06
N ALA A 47 -2.37 -8.71 10.44
CA ALA A 47 -1.22 -8.63 9.52
C ALA A 47 -1.45 -9.35 8.17
N GLU A 48 -2.12 -10.50 8.18
CA GLU A 48 -2.48 -11.22 6.95
C GLU A 48 -3.46 -10.45 6.06
N GLN A 49 -4.49 -9.85 6.66
CA GLN A 49 -5.45 -9.03 5.92
C GLN A 49 -4.80 -7.73 5.41
N LEU A 50 -3.83 -7.20 6.14
CA LEU A 50 -3.02 -6.05 5.73
C LEU A 50 -2.14 -6.37 4.52
N ARG A 51 -1.55 -7.57 4.47
CA ARG A 51 -0.82 -8.09 3.29
C ARG A 51 -1.75 -8.21 2.08
N LEU A 52 -2.94 -8.80 2.26
CA LEU A 52 -3.94 -8.91 1.18
C LEU A 52 -4.39 -7.54 0.68
N TYR A 53 -4.66 -6.61 1.59
CA TYR A 53 -5.04 -5.25 1.23
C TYR A 53 -3.92 -4.53 0.47
N ALA A 54 -2.66 -4.68 0.90
CA ALA A 54 -1.50 -4.12 0.21
C ALA A 54 -1.32 -4.69 -1.21
N VAL A 55 -1.59 -5.98 -1.43
CA VAL A 55 -1.57 -6.58 -2.78
C VAL A 55 -2.69 -6.01 -3.65
N ILE A 56 -3.92 -5.93 -3.13
CA ILE A 56 -5.08 -5.40 -3.85
C ILE A 56 -4.87 -3.93 -4.22
N SER A 57 -4.41 -3.11 -3.26
CA SER A 57 -4.12 -1.69 -3.50
C SER A 57 -2.98 -1.50 -4.49
N TRP A 58 -1.96 -2.36 -4.45
CA TRP A 58 -0.83 -2.31 -5.39
C TRP A 58 -1.27 -2.63 -6.81
N LEU A 59 -2.11 -3.66 -7.00
CA LEU A 59 -2.70 -4.01 -8.29
C LEU A 59 -3.60 -2.89 -8.83
N ALA A 60 -4.46 -2.32 -7.98
CA ALA A 60 -5.32 -1.20 -8.37
C ALA A 60 -4.51 0.03 -8.81
N ALA A 61 -3.43 0.35 -8.09
CA ALA A 61 -2.52 1.43 -8.46
C ALA A 61 -1.80 1.17 -9.79
N ALA A 62 -1.42 -0.09 -10.06
CA ALA A 62 -0.79 -0.47 -11.32
C ALA A 62 -1.75 -0.30 -12.51
N VAL A 63 -3.03 -0.69 -12.34
CA VAL A 63 -4.07 -0.48 -13.35
C VAL A 63 -4.31 1.01 -13.61
N MET A 64 -4.42 1.82 -12.56
CA MET A 64 -4.57 3.28 -12.69
C MET A 64 -3.41 3.92 -13.44
N LEU A 65 -2.17 3.54 -13.11
CA LEU A 65 -0.99 4.03 -13.83
C LEU A 65 -1.02 3.61 -15.30
N GLY A 66 -1.39 2.36 -15.59
CA GLY A 66 -1.54 1.86 -16.96
C GLY A 66 -2.55 2.66 -17.77
N ILE A 67 -3.72 2.97 -17.20
CA ILE A 67 -4.73 3.83 -17.85
C ILE A 67 -4.15 5.23 -18.11
N HIS A 68 -3.47 5.82 -17.13
CA HIS A 68 -2.91 7.17 -17.26
C HIS A 68 -1.78 7.27 -18.30
N LEU A 69 -1.05 6.17 -18.53
CA LEU A 69 0.02 6.12 -19.54
C LEU A 69 -0.52 5.89 -20.96
N LEU A 70 -1.71 5.29 -21.09
CA LEU A 70 -2.35 4.99 -22.38
C LEU A 70 -3.32 6.09 -22.86
N ALA A 71 -3.82 6.93 -21.95
CA ALA A 71 -4.68 8.07 -22.22
C ALA A 71 -3.89 9.32 -22.64
#